data_AF-A0A7Y4SQ85-F1
#
_entry.id   AF-A0A7Y4SQ85-F1
#
_cell.length_a   1.000
_cell.length_b   1.000
_cell.length_c   1.000
_cell.angle_alpha   90.00
_cell.angle_beta   90.00
_cell.angle_gamma   90.00
#
_symmetry.space_group_name_H-M   'P 1'
#
loop_
_entity.id
_entity.type
_entity.pdbx_description
1 polymer ?
#
loop_
_entity_poly.entity_id
_entity_poly.type
_entity_poly.pdbx_seq_one_letter_code
_entity_poly.pdbx_strand_id
1 'polypeptide(L)'
;MTVWRPLPAERLFLYSPVGFRLVDDLTGQAPFGALDIALDVQNGADWREGDRDAVTTASGVVIFPGLGLAIDLTQPALTHRLRVTSPYYRPLFRATSDGLSFAVPPWDHAHPPAPLTTRTTPLALLPAAAYPFAPHLAVLRGVVEDVNGNPVADVLVQEGLRERTLTDERGAFSLSLRWVVPGVATTITATDQRGARSGSIAITLPGALISGQTITVS
;
A
#
# COMPACT_ATOMS: atom_id res chain seq x y z
N MET A 1 0.80 -50.14 -1.75
CA MET A 1 0.17 -50.24 -0.41
C MET A 1 0.30 -48.89 0.27
N THR A 2 -0.80 -48.16 0.40
CA THR A 2 -0.81 -46.84 1.05
C THR A 2 -0.90 -47.06 2.56
N VAL A 3 0.18 -46.75 3.28
CA VAL A 3 0.22 -46.91 4.73
C VAL A 3 -0.42 -45.69 5.36
N TRP A 4 -1.56 -45.89 6.04
CA TRP A 4 -2.19 -44.87 6.86
C TRP A 4 -1.35 -44.64 8.11
N ARG A 5 -0.93 -43.38 8.34
CA ARG A 5 -0.21 -42.99 9.55
C ARG A 5 -1.08 -42.06 10.39
N PRO A 6 -1.42 -42.43 11.64
CA PRO A 6 -2.14 -41.54 12.54
C PRO A 6 -1.24 -40.35 12.92
N LEU A 7 -1.75 -39.13 12.73
CA LEU A 7 -1.11 -37.92 13.26
C LEU A 7 -1.46 -37.78 14.75
N PRO A 8 -0.48 -37.55 15.64
CA PRO A 8 -0.73 -37.43 17.07
C PRO A 8 -1.41 -36.09 17.35
N ALA A 9 -2.74 -36.14 17.49
CA ALA A 9 -3.66 -35.00 17.67
C ALA A 9 -3.72 -34.04 16.48
N GLU A 10 -4.93 -33.73 16.05
CA GLU A 10 -5.21 -32.63 15.12
C GLU A 10 -4.77 -31.32 15.79
N ARG A 11 -3.68 -30.74 15.29
CA ARG A 11 -3.16 -29.46 15.78
C ARG A 11 -3.45 -28.39 14.73
N LEU A 12 -4.47 -27.58 14.98
CA LEU A 12 -4.73 -26.37 14.20
C LEU A 12 -3.65 -25.32 14.56
N PHE A 13 -2.58 -25.28 13.78
CA PHE A 13 -1.62 -24.17 13.82
C PHE A 13 -2.03 -23.12 12.79
N LEU A 14 -2.58 -22.01 13.27
CA LEU A 14 -2.77 -20.81 12.46
C LEU A 14 -1.47 -20.01 12.50
N TYR A 15 -0.55 -20.31 11.59
CA TYR A 15 0.68 -19.54 11.40
C TYR A 15 0.59 -18.66 10.15
N SER A 16 1.04 -17.42 10.26
CA SER A 16 1.29 -16.53 9.13
C SER A 16 2.67 -15.91 9.30
N PRO A 17 3.60 -16.05 8.34
CA PRO A 17 4.96 -15.52 8.41
C PRO A 17 5.01 -13.98 8.36
N VAL A 18 3.90 -13.35 7.95
CA VAL A 18 3.75 -11.91 7.82
C VAL A 18 2.46 -11.43 8.46
N GLY A 19 2.46 -10.17 8.90
CA GLY A 19 1.27 -9.49 9.37
C GLY A 19 1.36 -8.01 9.06
N PHE A 20 0.37 -7.47 8.36
CA PHE A 20 0.34 -6.08 7.93
C PHE A 20 -0.69 -5.30 8.73
N ARG A 21 -0.24 -4.22 9.38
CA ARG A 21 -1.16 -3.27 10.00
C ARG A 21 -1.43 -2.16 9.00
N LEU A 22 -2.63 -2.13 8.44
CA LEU A 22 -3.03 -1.06 7.53
C LEU A 22 -3.29 0.22 8.33
N VAL A 23 -2.69 1.33 7.90
CA VAL A 23 -2.80 2.62 8.60
C VAL A 23 -3.17 3.70 7.59
N ASP A 24 -4.27 4.39 7.84
CA ASP A 24 -4.60 5.64 7.17
C ASP A 24 -3.54 6.68 7.53
N ASP A 25 -2.74 7.09 6.55
CA ASP A 25 -1.63 8.02 6.77
C ASP A 25 -2.08 9.41 7.21
N LEU A 26 -3.30 9.83 6.84
CA LEU A 26 -3.85 11.12 7.21
C LEU A 26 -4.22 11.16 8.70
N THR A 27 -4.86 10.10 9.19
CA THR A 27 -5.49 10.07 10.53
C THR A 27 -4.71 9.24 11.55
N GLY A 28 -3.78 8.39 11.10
CA GLY A 28 -3.09 7.40 11.91
C GLY A 28 -3.98 6.24 12.40
N GLN A 29 -5.25 6.19 11.95
CA GLN A 29 -6.23 5.19 12.36
C GLN A 29 -6.27 4.01 11.38
N ALA A 30 -7.13 3.03 11.66
CA ALA A 30 -7.45 1.99 10.70
C ALA A 30 -8.16 2.60 9.47
N PRO A 31 -7.89 2.10 8.25
CA PRO A 31 -8.59 2.56 7.06
C PRO A 31 -10.07 2.20 7.09
N PHE A 32 -10.89 2.93 6.33
CA PHE A 32 -12.32 2.66 6.16
C PHE A 32 -12.71 2.33 4.71
N GLY A 33 -13.94 1.88 4.52
CA GLY A 33 -14.45 1.54 3.19
C GLY A 33 -13.89 0.21 2.66
N ALA A 34 -14.13 -0.04 1.37
CA ALA A 34 -13.71 -1.29 0.74
C ALA A 34 -12.18 -1.32 0.54
N LEU A 35 -11.59 -2.44 0.96
CA LEU A 35 -10.19 -2.79 0.72
C LEU A 35 -10.18 -4.18 0.10
N ASP A 36 -9.63 -4.27 -1.10
CA ASP A 36 -9.33 -5.53 -1.75
C ASP A 36 -7.85 -5.84 -1.54
N ILE A 37 -7.57 -6.99 -0.94
CA ILE A 37 -6.22 -7.39 -0.53
C ILE A 37 -5.94 -8.76 -1.13
N ALA A 38 -5.03 -8.77 -2.10
CA ALA A 38 -4.64 -9.98 -2.80
C ALA A 38 -3.15 -10.26 -2.58
N LEU A 39 -2.80 -11.54 -2.63
CA LEU A 39 -1.41 -11.98 -2.57
C LEU A 39 -1.06 -12.68 -3.88
N ASP A 40 -0.11 -12.12 -4.61
CA ASP A 40 0.47 -12.80 -5.77
C ASP A 40 1.65 -13.67 -5.33
N VAL A 41 1.94 -14.70 -6.10
CA VAL A 41 3.15 -15.53 -6.00
C VAL A 41 3.99 -15.39 -7.27
N GLN A 42 5.29 -15.26 -7.09
CA GLN A 42 6.23 -15.20 -8.21
C GLN A 42 6.40 -16.59 -8.83
N ASN A 43 6.25 -16.68 -10.16
CA ASN A 43 6.52 -17.88 -10.93
C ASN A 43 7.45 -17.54 -12.10
N GLY A 44 8.76 -17.79 -11.91
CA GLY A 44 9.78 -17.33 -12.84
C GLY A 44 9.85 -15.80 -12.86
N ALA A 45 9.69 -15.20 -14.04
CA ALA A 45 9.63 -13.75 -14.22
C ALA A 45 8.22 -13.17 -13.99
N ASP A 46 7.19 -14.03 -13.95
CA ASP A 46 5.80 -13.60 -13.92
C ASP A 46 5.24 -13.59 -12.50
N TRP A 47 4.21 -12.79 -12.29
CA TRP A 47 3.38 -12.79 -11.09
C TRP A 47 2.06 -13.49 -11.40
N ARG A 48 1.66 -14.40 -10.54
CA ARG A 48 0.35 -15.06 -10.61
C ARG A 48 -0.41 -14.79 -9.33
N GLU A 49 -1.72 -14.62 -9.44
CA GLU A 49 -2.57 -14.53 -8.27
C GLU A 49 -2.45 -15.80 -7.43
N GLY A 50 -2.23 -15.63 -6.13
CA GLY A 50 -2.16 -16.72 -5.17
C GLY A 50 -3.55 -17.22 -4.79
N ASP A 51 -3.59 -18.39 -4.16
CA ASP A 51 -4.81 -19.06 -3.70
C ASP A 51 -5.16 -18.75 -2.24
N ARG A 52 -4.43 -17.82 -1.60
CA ARG A 52 -4.57 -17.52 -0.18
C ARG A 52 -5.32 -16.22 0.05
N ASP A 53 -6.47 -16.36 0.68
CA ASP A 53 -7.25 -15.21 1.13
C ASP A 53 -6.57 -14.51 2.31
N ALA A 54 -6.67 -13.18 2.29
CA ALA A 54 -6.30 -12.35 3.41
C ALA A 54 -7.32 -12.53 4.56
N VAL A 55 -6.82 -12.67 5.79
CA VAL A 55 -7.65 -12.71 6.99
C VAL A 55 -7.30 -11.52 7.87
N THR A 56 -8.31 -10.76 8.29
CA THR A 56 -8.14 -9.65 9.23
C THR A 56 -8.40 -10.12 10.66
N THR A 57 -7.40 -9.98 11.53
CA THR A 57 -7.54 -10.32 12.95
C THR A 57 -8.43 -9.31 13.69
N ALA A 58 -8.87 -9.66 14.91
CA ALA A 58 -9.59 -8.73 15.78
C ALA A 58 -8.79 -7.46 16.13
N SER A 59 -7.45 -7.51 16.03
CA SER A 59 -6.57 -6.35 16.20
C SER A 59 -6.37 -5.52 14.92
N GLY A 60 -7.08 -5.84 13.83
CA GLY A 60 -7.00 -5.13 12.55
C GLY A 60 -5.73 -5.43 11.75
N VAL A 61 -5.05 -6.54 12.04
CA VAL A 61 -3.85 -6.98 11.32
C VAL A 61 -4.27 -7.94 10.22
N VAL A 62 -3.79 -7.69 9.01
CA VAL A 62 -4.00 -8.57 7.86
C VAL A 62 -2.92 -9.64 7.84
N ILE A 63 -3.34 -10.89 7.83
CA ILE A 63 -2.49 -12.09 7.84
C ILE A 63 -2.90 -13.06 6.72
N PHE A 64 -2.02 -14.01 6.41
CA PHE A 64 -2.24 -15.06 5.41
C PHE A 64 -1.99 -16.42 6.05
N PRO A 65 -3.01 -17.01 6.71
CA PRO A 65 -2.84 -18.28 7.40
C PRO A 65 -2.38 -19.42 6.49
N GLY A 66 -1.39 -20.18 6.96
CA GLY A 66 -0.84 -21.32 6.22
C GLY A 66 0.13 -20.93 5.09
N LEU A 67 0.48 -19.64 4.96
CA LEU A 67 1.44 -19.20 3.95
C LEU A 67 2.81 -19.84 4.20
N GLY A 68 3.36 -20.50 3.17
CA GLY A 68 4.59 -21.28 3.25
C GLY A 68 4.41 -22.73 3.71
N LEU A 69 3.19 -23.19 4.03
CA LEU A 69 2.97 -24.59 4.38
C LEU A 69 3.27 -25.48 3.17
N ALA A 70 4.23 -26.39 3.31
CA ALA A 70 4.68 -27.27 2.25
C ALA A 70 4.94 -28.69 2.77
N ILE A 71 4.83 -29.68 1.88
CA ILE A 71 5.19 -31.08 2.19
C ILE A 71 6.70 -31.29 2.01
N ASP A 72 7.32 -30.56 1.07
CA ASP A 72 8.73 -30.66 0.73
C ASP A 72 9.46 -29.38 1.16
N LEU A 73 10.26 -29.50 2.22
CA LEU A 73 11.03 -28.39 2.77
C LEU A 73 12.34 -28.11 2.01
N THR A 74 12.69 -28.92 1.02
CA THR A 74 13.87 -28.67 0.18
C THR A 74 13.62 -27.61 -0.90
N GLN A 75 12.36 -27.22 -1.10
CA GLN A 75 11.98 -26.18 -2.03
C GLN A 75 12.55 -24.81 -1.59
N PRO A 76 12.93 -23.95 -2.54
CA PRO A 76 13.37 -22.60 -2.20
C PRO A 76 12.21 -21.79 -1.61
N ALA A 77 12.55 -20.70 -0.90
CA ALA A 77 11.57 -19.72 -0.48
C ALA A 77 10.83 -19.14 -1.69
N LEU A 78 9.51 -19.02 -1.59
CA LEU A 78 8.69 -18.40 -2.63
C LEU A 78 8.58 -16.91 -2.38
N THR A 79 8.75 -16.11 -3.42
CA THR A 79 8.50 -14.67 -3.35
C THR A 79 7.01 -14.41 -3.54
N HIS A 80 6.44 -13.66 -2.62
CA HIS A 80 5.07 -13.16 -2.70
C HIS A 80 5.05 -11.65 -2.89
N ARG A 81 3.93 -11.13 -3.40
CA ARG A 81 3.68 -9.70 -3.55
C ARG A 81 2.27 -9.36 -3.08
N LEU A 82 2.20 -8.52 -2.04
CA LEU A 82 0.94 -7.98 -1.54
C LEU A 82 0.43 -6.88 -2.49
N ARG A 83 -0.82 -7.00 -2.93
CA ARG A 83 -1.58 -5.95 -3.60
C ARG A 83 -2.68 -5.45 -2.68
N VAL A 84 -2.85 -4.13 -2.64
CA VAL A 84 -3.95 -3.49 -1.90
C VAL A 84 -4.61 -2.48 -2.83
N THR A 85 -5.91 -2.64 -3.04
CA THR A 85 -6.72 -1.77 -3.88
C THR A 85 -7.85 -1.17 -3.05
N SER A 86 -8.12 0.11 -3.24
CA SER A 86 -9.22 0.81 -2.58
C SER A 86 -9.66 2.02 -3.40
N PRO A 87 -10.94 2.38 -3.40
CA PRO A 87 -11.37 3.66 -3.96
C PRO A 87 -10.86 4.86 -3.17
N TYR A 88 -10.63 4.71 -1.86
CA TYR A 88 -10.28 5.81 -0.96
C TYR A 88 -8.80 5.87 -0.63
N TYR A 89 -8.05 4.81 -0.89
CA TYR A 89 -6.65 4.71 -0.49
C TYR A 89 -5.76 4.22 -1.61
N ARG A 90 -4.52 4.73 -1.64
CA ARG A 90 -3.43 4.16 -2.44
C ARG A 90 -2.26 3.82 -1.51
N PRO A 91 -1.75 2.58 -1.50
CA PRO A 91 -0.68 2.20 -0.60
C PRO A 91 0.63 2.88 -1.00
N LEU A 92 1.38 3.39 -0.01
CA LEU A 92 2.60 4.19 -0.25
C LEU A 92 3.64 3.47 -1.12
N PHE A 93 3.76 2.14 -1.03
CA PHE A 93 4.72 1.38 -1.85
C PHE A 93 4.48 1.56 -3.35
N ARG A 94 3.28 1.95 -3.79
CA ARG A 94 2.96 2.18 -5.21
C ARG A 94 3.84 3.20 -5.87
N ALA A 95 4.35 4.16 -5.09
CA ALA A 95 5.33 5.15 -5.54
C ALA A 95 6.58 4.49 -6.16
N THR A 96 6.98 3.29 -5.70
CA THR A 96 8.20 2.61 -6.16
C THR A 96 7.97 1.21 -6.75
N SER A 97 6.92 0.50 -6.36
CA SER A 97 6.67 -0.89 -6.77
C SER A 97 5.18 -1.22 -6.87
N ASP A 98 4.80 -2.17 -7.72
CA ASP A 98 3.37 -2.48 -7.95
C ASP A 98 2.71 -3.21 -6.77
N GLY A 99 3.53 -3.74 -5.88
CA GLY A 99 3.13 -4.41 -4.65
C GLY A 99 4.29 -4.47 -3.66
N LEU A 100 4.00 -4.88 -2.43
CA LEU A 100 5.01 -5.10 -1.41
C LEU A 100 5.51 -6.56 -1.49
N SER A 101 6.74 -6.75 -1.97
CA SER A 101 7.31 -8.08 -2.15
C SER A 101 8.05 -8.58 -0.91
N PHE A 102 7.93 -9.87 -0.61
CA PHE A 102 8.63 -10.55 0.49
C PHE A 102 8.78 -12.04 0.20
N ALA A 103 9.82 -12.67 0.75
CA ALA A 103 10.07 -14.11 0.58
C ALA A 103 9.50 -14.91 1.76
N VAL A 104 8.93 -16.08 1.47
CA VAL A 104 8.39 -17.00 2.46
C VAL A 104 9.07 -18.36 2.32
N PRO A 105 9.84 -18.80 3.32
CA PRO A 105 10.43 -20.14 3.32
C PRO A 105 9.34 -21.21 3.54
N PRO A 106 9.51 -22.42 2.99
CA PRO A 106 8.61 -23.52 3.26
C PRO A 106 8.72 -23.97 4.73
N TRP A 107 7.61 -24.43 5.31
CA TRP A 107 7.55 -25.02 6.65
C TRP A 107 6.51 -26.14 6.72
N ASP A 108 6.63 -26.99 7.73
CA ASP A 108 5.66 -28.06 8.03
C ASP A 108 5.41 -28.18 9.55
N HIS A 109 4.52 -29.09 9.96
CA HIS A 109 4.19 -29.27 11.37
C HIS A 109 5.31 -29.92 12.22
N ALA A 110 6.26 -30.61 11.60
CA ALA A 110 7.42 -31.22 12.26
C ALA A 110 8.60 -30.22 12.37
N HIS A 111 8.63 -29.22 11.50
CA HIS A 111 9.63 -28.17 11.36
C HIS A 111 8.90 -26.82 11.32
N PRO A 112 8.29 -26.41 12.45
CA PRO A 112 7.56 -25.17 12.49
C PRO A 112 8.52 -24.01 12.18
N PRO A 113 8.01 -22.97 11.52
CA PRO A 113 8.79 -21.79 11.20
C PRO A 113 9.28 -21.14 12.50
N ALA A 114 10.43 -20.46 12.43
CA ALA A 114 10.95 -19.74 13.58
C ALA A 114 9.87 -18.78 14.12
N PRO A 115 9.71 -18.66 15.45
CA PRO A 115 8.77 -17.72 16.03
C PRO A 115 9.08 -16.33 15.48
N LEU A 116 8.09 -15.71 14.82
CA LEU A 116 8.23 -14.34 14.39
C LEU A 116 8.46 -13.48 15.63
N THR A 117 9.45 -12.61 15.58
CA THR A 117 9.66 -11.55 16.56
C THR A 117 8.59 -10.46 16.38
N THR A 118 7.31 -10.81 16.60
CA THR A 118 6.10 -9.99 16.87
C THR A 118 5.91 -8.65 16.17
N ARG A 119 6.64 -8.34 15.09
CA ARG A 119 6.55 -7.02 14.45
C ARG A 119 5.61 -7.08 13.26
N THR A 120 4.39 -6.62 13.49
CA THR A 120 3.51 -6.24 12.39
C THR A 120 4.19 -5.15 11.56
N THR A 121 4.12 -5.28 10.24
CA THR A 121 4.64 -4.26 9.33
C THR A 121 3.55 -3.21 9.11
N PRO A 122 3.73 -1.96 9.54
CA PRO A 122 2.78 -0.90 9.22
C PRO A 122 2.80 -0.64 7.72
N LEU A 123 1.62 -0.65 7.11
CA LEU A 123 1.42 -0.33 5.70
C LEU A 123 0.67 1.00 5.62
N ALA A 124 1.38 2.05 5.23
CA ALA A 124 0.79 3.37 5.05
C ALA A 124 -0.11 3.39 3.81
N LEU A 125 -1.36 3.76 4.03
CA LEU A 125 -2.38 3.96 3.02
C LEU A 125 -2.62 5.46 2.88
N LEU A 126 -2.22 6.01 1.74
CA LEU A 126 -2.36 7.44 1.46
C LEU A 126 -3.77 7.74 0.96
N PRO A 127 -4.36 8.90 1.28
CA PRO A 127 -5.64 9.32 0.73
C PRO A 127 -5.59 9.33 -0.81
N ALA A 128 -6.55 8.68 -1.45
CA ALA A 128 -6.75 8.74 -2.90
C ALA A 128 -7.55 10.01 -3.29
N ALA A 129 -7.67 10.28 -4.59
CA ALA A 129 -8.44 11.43 -5.10
C ALA A 129 -9.92 11.43 -4.64
N ALA A 130 -10.52 10.25 -4.47
CA ALA A 130 -11.90 10.09 -4.01
C ALA A 130 -12.04 10.02 -2.47
N TYR A 131 -10.97 10.19 -1.70
CA TYR A 131 -11.02 10.14 -0.24
C TYR A 131 -12.01 11.19 0.32
N PRO A 132 -12.97 10.80 1.18
CA PRO A 132 -13.96 11.70 1.75
C PRO A 132 -13.38 12.52 2.92
N PHE A 133 -12.58 13.53 2.59
CA PHE A 133 -12.04 14.46 3.58
C PHE A 133 -13.16 15.13 4.39
N ALA A 134 -12.91 15.36 5.68
CA ALA A 134 -13.83 16.12 6.52
C ALA A 134 -13.99 17.55 5.95
N PRO A 135 -15.19 18.15 6.01
CA PRO A 135 -15.50 19.40 5.31
C PRO A 135 -14.73 20.62 5.81
N HIS A 136 -14.12 20.54 6.99
CA HIS A 136 -13.30 21.61 7.57
C HIS A 136 -11.83 21.55 7.13
N LEU A 137 -11.43 20.53 6.37
CA LEU A 137 -10.06 20.40 5.88
C LEU A 137 -9.89 21.16 4.56
N ALA A 138 -8.83 21.97 4.49
CA ALA A 138 -8.36 22.50 3.21
C ALA A 138 -7.79 21.34 2.38
N VAL A 139 -8.34 21.12 1.19
CA VAL A 139 -7.91 20.03 0.29
C VAL A 139 -7.56 20.63 -1.06
N LEU A 140 -6.29 20.51 -1.44
CA LEU A 140 -5.83 20.83 -2.78
C LEU A 140 -6.21 19.69 -3.71
N ARG A 141 -6.90 20.00 -4.80
CA ARG A 141 -7.25 19.04 -5.84
C ARG A 141 -6.56 19.43 -7.14
N GLY A 142 -6.17 18.43 -7.91
CA GLY A 142 -5.45 18.68 -9.14
C GLY A 142 -5.09 17.42 -9.89
N VAL A 143 -4.27 17.61 -10.92
CA VAL A 143 -3.72 16.55 -11.76
C VAL A 143 -2.20 16.71 -11.88
N VAL A 144 -1.51 15.60 -12.04
CA VAL A 144 -0.10 15.57 -12.45
C VAL A 144 -0.02 15.06 -13.87
N GLU A 145 0.68 15.82 -14.71
CA GLU A 145 0.87 15.54 -16.13
C GLU A 145 2.36 15.54 -16.50
N ASP A 146 2.72 14.84 -17.56
CA ASP A 146 4.04 14.96 -18.17
C ASP A 146 4.14 16.20 -19.07
N VAL A 147 5.32 16.44 -19.65
CA VAL A 147 5.56 17.56 -20.57
C VAL A 147 4.69 17.55 -21.84
N ASN A 148 4.05 16.43 -22.16
CA ASN A 148 3.15 16.28 -23.31
C ASN A 148 1.67 16.40 -22.90
N GLY A 149 1.37 16.65 -21.62
CA GLY A 149 0.01 16.73 -21.08
C GLY A 149 -0.62 15.36 -20.79
N ASN A 150 0.15 14.27 -20.78
CA ASN A 150 -0.39 12.96 -20.42
C ASN A 150 -0.46 12.82 -18.89
N PRO A 151 -1.54 12.26 -18.33
CA PRO A 151 -1.64 12.03 -16.89
C PRO A 151 -0.59 11.02 -16.41
N VAL A 152 -0.02 11.26 -15.22
CA VAL A 152 0.97 10.36 -14.61
C VAL A 152 0.44 9.79 -13.30
N ALA A 153 0.28 8.48 -13.26
CA ALA A 153 -0.17 7.73 -12.09
C ALA A 153 0.97 7.45 -11.09
N ASP A 154 0.61 7.11 -9.85
CA ASP A 154 1.55 6.74 -8.78
C ASP A 154 2.60 7.82 -8.45
N VAL A 155 2.33 9.09 -8.78
CA VAL A 155 3.21 10.21 -8.44
C VAL A 155 2.96 10.64 -7.01
N LEU A 156 4.04 10.72 -6.22
CA LEU A 156 3.97 11.19 -4.84
C LEU A 156 3.83 12.71 -4.83
N VAL A 157 2.64 13.20 -4.45
CA VAL A 157 2.36 14.63 -4.28
C VAL A 157 2.39 14.96 -2.79
N GLN A 158 3.21 15.93 -2.39
CA GLN A 158 3.44 16.22 -0.97
C GLN A 158 3.67 17.71 -0.67
N GLU A 159 3.25 18.08 0.54
CA GLU A 159 3.64 19.31 1.23
C GLU A 159 4.71 18.96 2.28
N GLY A 160 5.96 19.30 1.98
CA GLY A 160 7.10 18.95 2.83
C GLY A 160 7.16 17.45 3.13
N LEU A 161 7.21 17.10 4.42
CA LEU A 161 7.23 15.71 4.91
C LEU A 161 5.93 15.33 5.66
N ARG A 162 4.91 16.21 5.64
CA ARG A 162 3.77 16.12 6.56
C ARG A 162 2.53 15.55 5.90
N GLU A 163 2.21 16.04 4.71
CA GLU A 163 1.01 15.66 3.98
C GLU A 163 1.42 15.08 2.63
N ARG A 164 0.85 13.93 2.29
CA ARG A 164 1.20 13.20 1.08
C ARG A 164 0.02 12.43 0.52
N THR A 165 -0.03 12.32 -0.79
CA THR A 165 -1.00 11.53 -1.56
C THR A 165 -0.31 10.94 -2.79
N LEU A 166 -0.94 9.96 -3.43
CA LEU A 166 -0.52 9.44 -4.73
C LEU A 166 -1.58 9.75 -5.77
N THR A 167 -1.14 10.13 -6.96
CA THR A 167 -2.03 10.31 -8.10
C THR A 167 -2.65 8.98 -8.53
N ASP A 168 -3.90 9.02 -8.98
CA ASP A 168 -4.59 7.87 -9.57
C ASP A 168 -4.22 7.65 -11.05
N GLU A 169 -4.89 6.70 -11.71
CA GLU A 169 -4.64 6.34 -13.11
C GLU A 169 -4.93 7.48 -14.10
N ARG A 170 -5.66 8.52 -13.67
CA ARG A 170 -5.92 9.76 -14.43
C ARG A 170 -5.00 10.90 -14.02
N GLY A 171 -3.96 10.61 -13.23
CA GLY A 171 -3.06 11.61 -12.69
C GLY A 171 -3.70 12.48 -11.60
N ALA A 172 -4.94 12.21 -11.17
CA ALA A 172 -5.66 13.06 -10.24
C ALA A 172 -5.23 12.80 -8.80
N PHE A 173 -5.17 13.86 -7.99
CA PHE A 173 -4.83 13.77 -6.57
C PHE A 173 -5.76 14.63 -5.70
N SER A 174 -5.74 14.35 -4.40
CA SER A 174 -6.34 15.22 -3.38
C SER A 174 -5.46 15.23 -2.14
N LEU A 175 -4.87 16.39 -1.86
CA LEU A 175 -3.89 16.59 -0.80
C LEU A 175 -4.48 17.47 0.31
N SER A 176 -4.52 16.94 1.52
CA SER A 176 -4.84 17.71 2.73
C SER A 176 -3.76 18.74 3.04
N LEU A 177 -4.16 19.95 3.41
CA LEU A 177 -3.27 21.05 3.75
C LEU A 177 -3.49 21.53 5.19
N ARG A 178 -3.62 20.60 6.13
CA ARG A 178 -3.93 20.87 7.55
C ARG A 178 -2.95 21.84 8.23
N TRP A 179 -1.69 21.80 7.79
CA TRP A 179 -0.59 22.51 8.42
C TRP A 179 -0.13 23.74 7.64
N VAL A 180 -0.75 24.03 6.50
CA VAL A 180 -0.40 25.18 5.67
C VAL A 180 -1.00 26.44 6.27
N VAL A 181 -0.16 27.45 6.47
CA VAL A 181 -0.57 28.75 7.02
C VAL A 181 -1.26 29.58 5.92
N PRO A 182 -2.51 30.05 6.13
CA PRO A 182 -3.18 30.92 5.16
C PRO A 182 -2.38 32.19 4.83
N GLY A 183 -2.42 32.61 3.57
CA GLY A 183 -1.68 33.79 3.10
C GLY A 183 -0.16 33.61 2.91
N VAL A 184 0.41 32.45 3.29
CA VAL A 184 1.83 32.14 3.10
C VAL A 184 2.00 31.26 1.86
N ALA A 185 2.89 31.67 0.96
CA ALA A 185 3.26 30.86 -0.20
C ALA A 185 3.91 29.55 0.25
N THR A 186 3.37 28.43 -0.23
CA THR A 186 3.79 27.07 0.15
C THR A 186 4.05 26.25 -1.11
N THR A 187 5.12 25.49 -1.13
CA THR A 187 5.49 24.65 -2.28
C THR A 187 4.90 23.26 -2.15
N ILE A 188 4.21 22.81 -3.19
CA ILE A 188 3.76 21.43 -3.36
C ILE A 188 4.67 20.77 -4.39
N THR A 189 5.18 19.60 -4.05
CA THR A 189 6.08 18.83 -4.93
C THR A 189 5.38 17.58 -5.43
N ALA A 190 5.66 17.21 -6.67
CA ALA A 190 5.23 15.96 -7.29
C ALA A 190 6.48 15.19 -7.75
N THR A 191 6.63 13.95 -7.28
CA THR A 191 7.81 13.12 -7.56
C THR A 191 7.39 11.76 -8.10
N ASP A 192 7.73 11.49 -9.35
CA ASP A 192 7.63 10.17 -9.97
C ASP A 192 8.94 9.43 -9.74
N GLN A 193 8.95 8.56 -8.72
CA GLN A 193 10.16 7.84 -8.32
C GLN A 193 10.55 6.76 -9.33
N ARG A 194 9.61 6.24 -10.11
CA ARG A 194 9.86 5.18 -11.10
C ARG A 194 10.40 5.75 -12.40
N GLY A 195 9.82 6.85 -12.86
CA GLY A 195 10.27 7.57 -14.05
C GLY A 195 11.44 8.52 -13.79
N ALA A 196 11.83 8.72 -12.52
CA ALA A 196 12.83 9.70 -12.10
C ALA A 196 12.52 11.13 -12.56
N ARG A 197 11.25 11.52 -12.52
CA ARG A 197 10.75 12.84 -12.93
C ARG A 197 10.22 13.62 -11.73
N SER A 198 10.26 14.95 -11.80
CA SER A 198 9.71 15.77 -10.73
C SER A 198 9.17 17.11 -11.21
N GLY A 199 8.34 17.72 -10.37
CA GLY A 199 7.75 19.03 -10.61
C GLY A 199 7.32 19.68 -9.30
N SER A 200 7.06 20.98 -9.33
CA SER A 200 6.49 21.68 -8.18
C SER A 200 5.66 22.89 -8.58
N ILE A 201 4.77 23.30 -7.68
CA ILE A 201 4.00 24.54 -7.78
C ILE A 201 4.04 25.29 -6.45
N ALA A 202 3.97 26.61 -6.51
CA ALA A 202 3.75 27.44 -5.33
C ALA A 202 2.27 27.80 -5.22
N ILE A 203 1.69 27.59 -4.04
CA ILE A 203 0.28 27.88 -3.75
C ILE A 203 0.16 28.86 -2.59
N THR A 204 -0.94 29.61 -2.56
CA THR A 204 -1.33 30.44 -1.41
C THR A 204 -2.80 30.18 -1.09
N LEU A 205 -3.10 29.83 0.16
CA LEU A 205 -4.46 29.59 0.63
C LEU A 205 -5.17 30.91 1.01
N PRO A 206 -6.49 31.01 0.78
CA PRO A 206 -7.38 29.99 0.24
C PRO A 206 -7.46 30.00 -1.30
N GLY A 207 -6.82 30.95 -1.99
CA GLY A 207 -6.97 31.16 -3.44
C GLY A 207 -6.73 29.90 -4.28
N ALA A 208 -5.72 29.10 -3.92
CA ALA A 208 -5.40 27.85 -4.61
C ALA A 208 -6.48 26.74 -4.49
N LEU A 209 -7.46 26.88 -3.60
CA LEU A 209 -8.55 25.91 -3.42
C LEU A 209 -9.73 26.14 -4.38
N ILE A 210 -9.76 27.30 -5.06
CA ILE A 210 -10.89 27.72 -5.90
C ILE A 210 -10.90 26.98 -7.24
N SER A 211 -9.73 26.56 -7.72
CA SER A 211 -9.57 25.82 -8.98
C SER A 211 -8.66 24.61 -8.82
N GLY A 212 -8.84 23.63 -9.70
CA GLY A 212 -7.90 22.51 -9.81
C GLY A 212 -6.50 23.02 -10.18
N GLN A 213 -5.48 22.39 -9.62
CA GLN A 213 -4.07 22.67 -9.93
C GLN A 213 -3.52 21.64 -10.91
N THR A 214 -2.57 22.05 -11.74
CA THR A 214 -1.80 21.14 -12.59
C THR A 214 -0.33 21.23 -12.19
N ILE A 215 0.29 20.08 -11.95
CA ILE A 215 1.74 19.98 -11.73
C ILE A 215 2.34 19.20 -12.90
N THR A 216 3.25 19.83 -13.64
CA THR A 216 3.97 19.16 -14.73
C THR A 216 5.24 18.52 -14.18
N VAL A 217 5.47 17.24 -14.47
CA VAL A 217 6.71 16.53 -14.17
C VAL A 217 7.57 16.34 -15.42
N SER A 218 8.87 16.55 -15.28
CA SER A 218 9.88 16.36 -16.32
C SER A 218 11.10 15.61 -15.80
#